data_AF-A0A7S1TA97-F1
#
_entry.id   AF-A0A7S1TA97-F1
#
_cell.length_a   1.000
_cell.length_b   1.000
_cell.length_c   1.000
_cell.angle_alpha   90.00
_cell.angle_beta   90.00
_cell.angle_gamma   90.00
#
_symmetry.space_group_name_H-M   'P 1'
#
loop_
_entity.id
_entity.type
_entity.pdbx_description
1 polymer ?
#
loop_
_entity_poly.entity_id
_entity_poly.type
_entity_poly.pdbx_seq_one_letter_code
_entity_poly.pdbx_strand_id
1 'polypeptide(L)'
;PATVDVVTMVFVLSAISPDRMSMAVANIRRVLKPGGHVLLRDYAEGDLAQIRMGEEGKQQRISDNFYVRGDGTCAFYFAHGDLKGMFQAHGFQCRTIFTHDRQITNR
;
A
#
# COMPACT_ATOMS: atom_id res chain seq x y z
N PRO A 1 9.88 8.32 20.71
CA PRO A 1 9.69 8.96 19.38
C PRO A 1 11.06 9.21 18.73
N ALA A 2 11.15 9.29 17.41
CA ALA A 2 12.40 9.59 16.69
C ALA A 2 13.59 8.67 17.06
N THR A 3 13.38 7.35 17.05
CA THR A 3 14.40 6.36 17.44
C THR A 3 14.96 5.56 16.27
N VAL A 4 14.32 5.57 15.11
CA VAL A 4 14.74 4.77 13.93
C VAL A 4 15.11 5.64 12.74
N ASP A 5 16.10 5.19 11.96
CA ASP A 5 16.58 5.87 10.75
C ASP A 5 15.78 5.45 9.51
N VAL A 6 15.30 4.20 9.47
CA VAL A 6 14.56 3.63 8.34
C VAL A 6 13.37 2.82 8.85
N VAL A 7 12.24 2.94 8.16
CA VAL A 7 11.08 2.04 8.30
C VAL A 7 10.85 1.32 6.98
N THR A 8 10.76 -0.01 7.01
CA THR A 8 10.40 -0.82 5.85
C THR A 8 8.93 -1.27 5.96
N MET A 9 8.20 -1.17 4.86
CA MET A 9 6.82 -1.60 4.74
C MET A 9 6.70 -2.49 3.52
N VAL A 10 6.57 -3.80 3.73
CA VAL A 10 6.45 -4.78 2.65
C VAL A 10 5.13 -5.51 2.81
N PHE A 11 4.17 -5.23 1.92
CA PHE A 11 2.78 -5.72 1.99
C PHE A 11 2.10 -5.39 3.33
N VAL A 12 2.35 -4.19 3.85
CA VAL A 12 1.84 -3.75 5.15
C VAL A 12 0.63 -2.86 5.00
N LEU A 13 0.70 -1.85 4.14
CA LEU A 13 -0.32 -0.83 4.07
C LEU A 13 -1.58 -1.38 3.40
N SER A 14 -1.43 -2.24 2.39
CA SER A 14 -2.57 -2.88 1.72
C SER A 14 -3.42 -3.78 2.61
N ALA A 15 -2.86 -4.29 3.71
CA ALA A 15 -3.57 -5.11 4.68
C ALA A 15 -4.34 -4.27 5.72
N ILE A 16 -4.15 -2.95 5.72
CA ILE A 16 -4.82 -2.01 6.63
C ILE A 16 -6.05 -1.44 5.91
N SER A 17 -7.16 -1.30 6.62
CA SER A 17 -8.35 -0.63 6.08
C SER A 17 -8.03 0.82 5.69
N PRO A 18 -8.52 1.33 4.53
CA PRO A 18 -8.16 2.66 4.01
C PRO A 18 -8.35 3.82 5.01
N ASP A 19 -9.40 3.76 5.83
CA ASP A 19 -9.71 4.72 6.89
C ASP A 19 -8.62 4.81 7.98
N ARG A 20 -7.81 3.76 8.14
CA ARG A 20 -6.74 3.68 9.15
C ARG A 20 -5.34 3.88 8.58
N MET A 21 -5.16 3.86 7.26
CA MET A 21 -3.84 3.99 6.64
C MET A 21 -3.18 5.33 6.98
N SER A 22 -3.94 6.42 6.98
CA SER A 22 -3.44 7.76 7.33
C SER A 22 -2.84 7.77 8.75
N MET A 23 -3.51 7.13 9.71
CA MET A 23 -3.00 6.99 11.08
C MET A 23 -1.73 6.12 11.14
N ALA A 24 -1.64 5.06 10.34
CA ALA A 24 -0.43 4.24 10.25
C ALA A 24 0.77 5.07 9.76
N VAL A 25 0.58 5.91 8.73
CA VAL A 25 1.62 6.82 8.22
C VAL A 25 2.01 7.88 9.26
N ALA A 26 1.05 8.43 10.01
CA ALA A 26 1.33 9.35 11.12
C ALA A 26 2.20 8.69 12.21
N ASN A 27 1.92 7.42 12.55
CA ASN A 27 2.71 6.67 13.51
C ASN A 27 4.15 6.46 13.03
N ILE A 28 4.34 6.17 11.74
CA ILE A 28 5.67 6.05 11.12
C ILE A 28 6.45 7.36 11.24
N ARG A 29 5.79 8.49 10.96
CA ARG A 29 6.41 9.82 11.08
C ARG A 29 6.92 10.11 12.48
N ARG A 30 6.21 9.63 13.51
CA ARG A 30 6.56 9.82 14.93
C ARG A 30 7.76 9.00 15.38
N VAL A 31 7.97 7.81 14.82
CA VAL A 31 9.09 6.93 15.20
C VAL A 31 10.36 7.24 14.43
N LEU A 32 10.26 7.81 13.23
CA LEU A 32 11.40 8.22 12.42
C LEU A 32 12.14 9.42 13.01
N LYS A 33 13.46 9.34 13.00
CA LYS A 33 14.35 10.48 13.22
C LYS A 33 14.17 11.53 12.11
N PRO A 34 14.50 12.81 12.37
CA PRO A 34 14.62 13.80 11.30
C PRO A 34 15.57 13.30 10.20
N GLY A 35 15.13 13.39 8.94
CA GLY A 35 15.89 12.86 7.80
C GLY A 35 15.82 11.34 7.59
N GLY A 36 15.05 10.62 8.41
CA GLY A 36 14.81 9.18 8.23
C GLY A 36 13.96 8.86 6.99
N HIS A 37 14.02 7.62 6.54
CA HIS A 37 13.42 7.18 5.28
C HIS A 37 12.37 6.09 5.47
N VAL A 38 11.37 6.06 4.60
CA VAL A 38 10.43 4.95 4.46
C VAL A 38 10.72 4.23 3.15
N LEU A 39 10.87 2.92 3.21
CA LEU A 39 10.95 2.05 2.04
C LEU A 39 9.65 1.24 1.97
N LEU A 40 8.86 1.48 0.94
CA LEU A 40 7.55 0.88 0.78
C LEU A 40 7.50 0.01 -0.47
N ARG A 41 7.00 -1.21 -0.31
CA ARG A 41 6.62 -2.13 -1.39
C ARG A 41 5.24 -2.68 -1.08
N ASP A 42 4.28 -2.41 -1.94
CA ASP A 42 2.91 -2.88 -1.76
C ASP A 42 2.22 -3.13 -3.11
N TYR A 43 0.96 -3.58 -3.10
CA TYR A 43 0.20 -3.83 -4.33
C TYR A 43 -0.09 -2.55 -5.10
N ALA A 44 0.03 -2.62 -6.43
CA ALA A 44 -0.29 -1.53 -7.32
C ALA A 44 -1.61 -1.80 -8.06
N GLU A 45 -2.35 -0.75 -8.38
CA GLU A 45 -3.52 -0.87 -9.25
C GLU A 45 -3.14 -1.49 -10.61
N GLY A 46 -4.01 -2.37 -11.14
CA GLY A 46 -3.76 -3.15 -12.35
C GLY A 46 -3.07 -4.49 -12.11
N ASP A 47 -2.78 -4.85 -10.86
CA ASP A 47 -2.22 -6.16 -10.51
C ASP A 47 -3.15 -7.30 -10.95
N LEU A 48 -2.58 -8.38 -11.47
CA LEU A 48 -3.35 -9.54 -11.94
C LEU A 48 -4.25 -10.14 -10.84
N ALA A 49 -3.81 -10.11 -9.58
CA ALA A 49 -4.63 -10.52 -8.45
C ALA A 49 -5.83 -9.60 -8.24
N GLN A 50 -5.68 -8.30 -8.45
CA GLN A 50 -6.79 -7.33 -8.39
C GLN A 50 -7.83 -7.66 -9.45
N ILE A 51 -7.40 -7.87 -10.70
CA ILE A 51 -8.28 -8.20 -11.83
C ILE A 51 -9.07 -9.47 -11.50
N ARG A 52 -8.38 -10.52 -11.04
CA ARG A 52 -9.02 -11.79 -10.65
C ARG A 52 -10.02 -11.62 -9.51
N MET A 53 -9.75 -10.76 -8.53
CA MET A 53 -10.71 -10.49 -7.44
C MET A 53 -11.89 -9.63 -7.88
N GLY A 54 -11.73 -8.83 -8.94
CA GLY A 54 -12.76 -8.01 -9.54
C GLY A 54 -13.70 -8.74 -10.53
N GLU A 55 -13.40 -9.99 -10.89
CA GLU A 55 -14.25 -10.81 -11.78
C GLU A 55 -15.67 -10.99 -11.20
N GLU A 56 -16.67 -10.92 -12.08
CA GLU A 56 -18.09 -11.04 -11.74
C GLU A 56 -18.39 -12.34 -10.96
N GLY A 57 -19.17 -12.23 -9.88
CA GLY A 57 -19.58 -13.36 -9.04
C GLY A 57 -18.75 -13.59 -7.77
N LYS A 58 -17.65 -12.86 -7.56
CA LYS A 58 -16.86 -12.92 -6.30
C LYS A 58 -17.31 -11.83 -5.33
N GLN A 59 -17.85 -12.21 -4.16
CA GLN A 59 -18.19 -11.29 -3.06
C GLN A 59 -16.94 -10.79 -2.28
N GLN A 60 -15.83 -10.54 -2.99
CA GLN A 60 -14.54 -10.19 -2.38
C GLN A 60 -14.28 -8.69 -2.39
N ARG A 61 -15.02 -7.90 -3.17
CA ARG A 61 -14.86 -6.43 -3.21
C ARG A 61 -15.60 -5.77 -2.06
N ILE A 62 -14.88 -5.03 -1.23
CA ILE A 62 -15.45 -4.20 -0.15
C ILE A 62 -15.76 -2.81 -0.71
N SER A 63 -14.81 -2.21 -1.43
CA SER A 63 -14.96 -0.91 -2.09
C SER A 63 -14.01 -0.82 -3.28
N ASP A 64 -13.91 0.35 -3.91
CA ASP A 64 -12.94 0.60 -4.97
C ASP A 64 -11.52 0.31 -4.49
N ASN A 65 -10.80 -0.50 -5.27
CA ASN A 65 -9.44 -0.94 -5.00
C ASN A 65 -9.23 -1.67 -3.65
N PHE A 66 -10.30 -2.04 -2.94
CA PHE A 66 -10.25 -2.68 -1.62
C PHE A 66 -11.05 -3.98 -1.57
N TYR A 67 -10.36 -5.06 -1.22
CA TYR A 67 -10.89 -6.42 -1.30
C TYR A 67 -10.61 -7.20 -0.02
N VAL A 68 -11.44 -8.20 0.26
CA VAL A 68 -11.21 -9.24 1.26
C VAL A 68 -10.77 -10.53 0.55
N ARG A 69 -9.76 -11.18 1.10
CA ARG A 69 -9.23 -12.46 0.64
C ARG A 69 -9.99 -13.62 1.30
N GLY A 70 -9.81 -14.82 0.76
CA GLY A 70 -10.45 -16.03 1.28
C GLY A 70 -10.05 -16.39 2.73
N ASP A 71 -8.92 -15.88 3.20
CA ASP A 71 -8.44 -16.03 4.59
C ASP A 71 -8.95 -14.93 5.54
N GLY A 72 -9.81 -14.02 5.05
CA GLY A 72 -10.35 -12.89 5.81
C GLY A 72 -9.41 -11.69 5.91
N THR A 73 -8.19 -11.75 5.34
CA THR A 73 -7.29 -10.59 5.29
C THR A 73 -7.71 -9.62 4.18
N CYS A 74 -7.34 -8.35 4.32
CA CYS A 74 -7.66 -7.33 3.34
C CYS A 74 -6.54 -7.14 2.31
N ALA A 75 -6.90 -6.64 1.13
CA ALA A 75 -5.96 -6.22 0.10
C ALA A 75 -6.44 -4.91 -0.54
N PHE A 76 -5.66 -3.85 -0.36
CA PHE A 76 -5.81 -2.59 -1.08
C PHE A 76 -4.78 -2.48 -2.21
N TYR A 77 -5.20 -1.97 -3.36
CA TYR A 77 -4.36 -1.76 -4.54
C TYR A 77 -4.14 -0.27 -4.78
N PHE A 78 -2.87 0.16 -4.73
CA PHE A 78 -2.55 1.59 -4.72
C PHE A 78 -2.31 2.15 -6.12
N ALA A 79 -2.94 3.28 -6.41
CA ALA A 79 -2.45 4.21 -7.42
C ALA A 79 -1.27 5.03 -6.84
N HIS A 80 -0.31 5.40 -7.70
CA HIS A 80 0.82 6.23 -7.28
C HIS A 80 0.40 7.58 -6.68
N GLY A 81 -0.65 8.20 -7.24
CA GLY A 81 -1.17 9.49 -6.77
C GLY A 81 -1.66 9.44 -5.34
N ASP A 82 -2.50 8.46 -5.01
CA ASP A 82 -3.10 8.30 -3.69
C ASP A 82 -2.05 8.00 -2.62
N LEU A 83 -1.14 7.08 -2.92
CA LEU A 83 -0.04 6.74 -2.02
C LEU A 83 0.86 7.95 -1.75
N LYS A 84 1.24 8.68 -2.80
CA LYS A 84 2.07 9.88 -2.68
C LYS A 84 1.35 10.97 -1.88
N GLY A 85 0.08 11.22 -2.17
CA GLY A 85 -0.74 12.23 -1.48
C GLY A 85 -0.87 11.94 0.01
N MET A 86 -1.16 10.68 0.37
CA MET A 86 -1.25 10.25 1.77
C MET A 86 0.06 10.47 2.52
N PHE A 87 1.21 10.07 1.96
CA PHE A 87 2.51 10.30 2.61
C PHE A 87 2.86 11.80 2.68
N GLN A 88 2.56 12.58 1.64
CA GLN A 88 2.80 14.03 1.64
C GLN A 88 1.98 14.76 2.71
N ALA A 89 0.74 14.34 2.95
CA ALA A 89 -0.10 14.88 4.02
C ALA A 89 0.52 14.72 5.43
N HIS A 90 1.44 13.76 5.60
CA HIS A 90 2.18 13.52 6.85
C HIS A 90 3.63 14.04 6.82
N GLY A 91 3.93 14.96 5.89
CA GLY A 91 5.22 15.64 5.80
C GLY A 91 6.34 14.81 5.19
N PHE A 92 6.02 13.75 4.45
CA PHE A 92 7.01 12.99 3.68
C PHE A 92 7.19 13.58 2.27
N GLN A 93 8.41 13.44 1.74
CA GLN A 93 8.72 13.75 0.35
C GLN A 93 9.01 12.46 -0.41
N CYS A 94 8.22 12.17 -1.44
CA CYS A 94 8.48 11.04 -2.33
C CYS A 94 9.76 11.28 -3.15
N ARG A 95 10.77 10.43 -2.96
CA ARG A 95 12.01 10.45 -3.75
C ARG A 95 11.86 9.68 -5.05
N THR A 96 11.31 8.48 -4.97
CA THR A 96 11.18 7.57 -6.11
C THR A 96 9.93 6.71 -5.89
N ILE A 97 9.20 6.45 -6.96
CA ILE A 97 8.04 5.56 -6.99
C ILE A 97 7.97 4.92 -8.37
N PHE A 98 7.74 3.62 -8.42
CA PHE A 98 7.58 2.86 -9.65
C PHE A 98 6.71 1.63 -9.38
N THR A 99 5.99 1.19 -10.40
CA THR A 99 5.34 -0.13 -10.42
C THR A 99 6.32 -1.15 -11.00
N HIS A 100 6.33 -2.36 -10.45
CA HIS A 100 7.11 -3.45 -11.00
C HIS A 100 6.21 -4.40 -11.78
N ASP A 101 6.29 -4.34 -13.10
CA ASP A 101 5.52 -5.20 -14.00
C ASP A 101 6.26 -6.50 -14.27
N ARG A 102 5.59 -7.63 -14.05
CA ARG A 102 6.10 -8.96 -14.41
C ARG A 102 5.14 -9.64 -15.36
N GLN A 103 5.57 -9.85 -16.60
CA GLN A 103 4.84 -10.68 -17.56
C GLN A 103 5.08 -12.17 -17.24
N ILE A 104 4.00 -12.91 -16.99
CA ILE A 104 4.05 -14.37 -16.79
C ILE A 104 3.56 -15.01 -18.09
N THR A 105 4.45 -15.70 -18.79
CA THR A 105 4.09 -16.58 -19.90
C THR A 105 4.17 -18.01 -19.43
N ASN A 106 3.06 -18.76 -19.53
CA ASN A 106 3.11 -20.20 -19.42
C ASN A 106 3.77 -20.69 -20.72
N ARG A 107 5.00 -21.19 -20.62
CA ARG A 107 5.67 -21.92 -21.70
C ARG A 107 5.31 -23.40 -21.60
#